data_AF-A0A101M9B8-F1
#
_entry.id   AF-A0A101M9B8-F1
#
_cell.length_a   1.000
_cell.length_b   1.000
_cell.length_c   1.000
_cell.angle_alpha   90.00
_cell.angle_beta   90.00
_cell.angle_gamma   90.00
#
_symmetry.space_group_name_H-M   'P 1'
#
loop_
_entity.id
_entity.type
_entity.pdbx_description
1 polymer ?
#
loop_
_entity_poly.entity_id
_entity_poly.type
_entity_poly.pdbx_seq_one_letter_code
_entity_poly.pdbx_strand_id
1 'polypeptide(L)'
;MDHIEQLGPTIENIAWHKAGILKPEAPAFSVPQEAGPMKVLGDRAAEKKTSLTFISTNNHLPANVRALSAPVQRLNASLAIELARMVLQRKAPGHTIDSDDIARGIDNFSWLGRFETIEDGMSQWFLDGAHNPLSLKQAAEWFSNNIDAQNPRRLVSQLISFGSSVD
;
A
#
# COMPACT_ATOMS: atom_id res chain seq x y z
N MET A 1 -9.63 2.53 12.34
CA MET A 1 -9.89 3.92 11.92
C MET A 1 -8.96 4.76 12.75
N ASP A 2 -8.02 5.42 12.09
CA ASP A 2 -6.88 6.02 12.78
C ASP A 2 -7.14 7.50 13.02
N HIS A 3 -6.69 8.00 14.17
CA HIS A 3 -6.71 9.43 14.49
C HIS A 3 -8.11 10.07 14.48
N ILE A 4 -9.10 9.39 15.06
CA ILE A 4 -10.50 9.87 15.15
C ILE A 4 -10.58 11.27 15.80
N GLU A 5 -9.78 11.53 16.84
CA GLU A 5 -9.77 12.82 17.54
C GLU A 5 -9.27 13.99 16.67
N GLN A 6 -8.41 13.72 15.68
CA GLN A 6 -7.80 14.76 14.84
C GLN A 6 -8.46 14.87 13.47
N LEU A 7 -8.97 13.76 12.93
CA LEU A 7 -9.46 13.65 11.55
C LEU A 7 -10.98 13.46 11.47
N GLY A 8 -11.66 13.37 12.61
CA GLY A 8 -13.11 13.24 12.71
C GLY A 8 -13.60 11.78 12.67
N PRO A 9 -14.89 11.57 12.98
CA PRO A 9 -15.44 10.24 13.25
C PRO A 9 -15.83 9.42 12.01
N THR A 10 -15.76 10.00 10.79
CA THR A 10 -16.13 9.30 9.55
C THR A 10 -14.95 9.13 8.60
N ILE A 11 -14.99 8.07 7.79
CA ILE A 11 -13.92 7.81 6.80
C ILE A 11 -13.88 8.91 5.73
N GLU A 12 -15.01 9.58 5.49
CA GLU A 12 -15.14 10.77 4.67
C GLU A 12 -14.39 11.97 5.27
N ASN A 13 -14.45 12.17 6.59
CA ASN A 13 -13.69 13.25 7.24
C ASN A 13 -12.19 12.99 7.11
N ILE A 14 -11.76 11.75 7.34
CA ILE A 14 -10.36 11.33 7.11
C ILE A 14 -9.95 11.59 5.66
N ALA A 15 -10.77 11.18 4.69
CA ALA A 15 -10.52 11.41 3.27
C ALA A 15 -10.41 12.91 2.95
N TRP A 16 -11.27 13.74 3.53
CA TRP A 16 -11.27 15.19 3.34
C TRP A 16 -9.97 15.83 3.85
N HIS A 17 -9.53 15.44 5.05
CA HIS A 17 -8.26 15.93 5.62
C HIS A 17 -7.06 15.47 4.80
N LYS A 18 -7.01 14.20 4.40
CA LYS A 18 -5.93 13.66 3.55
C LYS A 18 -5.91 14.33 2.16
N ALA A 19 -7.07 14.68 1.61
CA ALA A 19 -7.19 15.45 0.37
C ALA A 19 -6.66 16.89 0.50
N GLY A 20 -6.32 17.35 1.71
CA GLY A 20 -5.68 18.66 1.93
C GLY A 20 -4.32 18.82 1.22
N ILE A 21 -3.65 17.71 0.88
CA ILE A 21 -2.39 17.76 0.13
C ILE A 21 -2.58 18.06 -1.37
N LEU A 22 -3.82 17.96 -1.90
CA LEU A 22 -4.10 18.24 -3.31
C LEU A 22 -3.77 19.70 -3.62
N LYS A 23 -3.00 19.91 -4.70
CA LYS A 23 -2.56 21.24 -5.15
C LYS A 23 -3.08 21.55 -6.54
N PRO A 24 -3.39 22.83 -6.85
CA PRO A 24 -3.64 23.25 -8.22
C PRO A 24 -2.48 22.87 -9.14
N GLU A 25 -2.79 22.54 -10.40
CA GLU A 25 -1.81 22.24 -11.46
C GLU A 25 -0.91 21.01 -11.22
N ALA A 26 -1.11 20.29 -10.11
CA ALA A 26 -0.40 19.06 -9.77
C ALA A 26 -1.35 17.86 -9.84
N PRO A 27 -1.23 16.97 -10.84
CA PRO A 27 -2.07 15.79 -10.97
C PRO A 27 -2.02 14.93 -9.71
N ALA A 28 -3.19 14.46 -9.30
CA ALA A 28 -3.35 13.61 -8.13
C ALA A 28 -3.70 12.18 -8.53
N PHE A 29 -3.22 11.24 -7.73
CA PHE A 29 -3.43 9.81 -7.94
C PHE A 29 -3.85 9.18 -6.62
N SER A 30 -4.77 8.23 -6.70
CA SER A 30 -5.19 7.40 -5.57
C SER A 30 -5.53 5.99 -6.07
N VAL A 31 -5.84 5.07 -5.18
CA VAL A 31 -6.38 3.74 -5.53
C VAL A 31 -7.89 3.70 -5.26
N PRO A 32 -8.67 2.82 -5.93
CA PRO A 32 -10.10 2.66 -5.65
C PRO A 32 -10.37 2.38 -4.16
N GLN A 33 -11.44 2.99 -3.65
CA GLN A 33 -11.88 2.89 -2.24
C GLN A 33 -13.41 2.76 -2.20
N GLU A 34 -14.00 2.83 -1.01
CA GLU A 34 -15.44 2.95 -0.87
C GLU A 34 -15.97 4.24 -1.52
N ALA A 35 -17.25 4.22 -1.92
CA ALA A 35 -17.85 5.32 -2.68
C ALA A 35 -17.79 6.68 -1.95
N GLY A 36 -17.93 6.68 -0.63
CA GLY A 36 -17.85 7.89 0.21
C GLY A 36 -16.50 8.61 0.09
N PRO A 37 -15.38 7.99 0.50
CA PRO A 37 -14.04 8.54 0.33
C PRO A 37 -13.72 8.92 -1.12
N MET A 38 -14.07 8.09 -2.10
CA MET A 38 -13.82 8.39 -3.51
C MET A 38 -14.53 9.68 -3.95
N LYS A 39 -15.78 9.87 -3.55
CA LYS A 39 -16.53 11.09 -3.82
C LYS A 39 -15.86 12.30 -3.17
N VAL A 40 -15.46 12.20 -1.91
CA VAL A 40 -14.76 13.28 -1.20
C VAL A 40 -13.45 13.67 -1.91
N LEU A 41 -12.64 12.70 -2.31
CA LEU A 41 -11.41 12.97 -3.07
C LEU A 41 -11.70 13.66 -4.41
N GLY A 42 -12.74 13.21 -5.13
CA GLY A 42 -13.17 13.82 -6.39
C GLY A 42 -13.64 15.26 -6.25
N ASP A 43 -14.51 15.53 -5.26
CA ASP A 43 -15.01 16.88 -4.96
C ASP A 43 -13.84 17.82 -4.60
N ARG A 44 -12.86 17.32 -3.82
CA ARG A 44 -11.68 18.09 -3.43
C ARG A 44 -10.74 18.34 -4.59
N ALA A 45 -10.54 17.38 -5.49
CA ALA A 45 -9.76 17.59 -6.70
C ALA A 45 -10.39 18.67 -7.59
N ALA A 46 -11.72 18.66 -7.75
CA ALA A 46 -12.46 19.69 -8.47
C ALA A 46 -12.31 21.08 -7.83
N GLU A 47 -12.47 21.18 -6.50
CA GLU A 47 -12.27 22.42 -5.74
C GLU A 47 -10.85 22.98 -5.93
N LYS A 48 -9.83 22.11 -5.90
CA LYS A 48 -8.42 22.48 -6.10
C LYS A 48 -8.03 22.64 -7.57
N LYS A 49 -8.97 22.48 -8.51
CA LYS A 49 -8.75 22.58 -9.96
C LYS A 49 -7.59 21.68 -10.43
N THR A 50 -7.58 20.43 -9.96
CA THR A 50 -6.61 19.42 -10.36
C THR A 50 -7.30 18.14 -10.83
N SER A 51 -6.59 17.36 -11.65
CA SER A 51 -7.05 16.03 -12.05
C SER A 51 -6.83 15.02 -10.94
N LEU A 52 -7.78 14.10 -10.76
CA LEU A 52 -7.62 12.93 -9.91
C LEU A 52 -7.81 11.66 -10.75
N THR A 53 -6.85 10.74 -10.68
CA THR A 53 -6.91 9.44 -11.35
C THR A 53 -6.84 8.32 -10.33
N PHE A 54 -7.77 7.36 -10.43
CA PHE A 54 -7.76 6.16 -9.61
C PHE A 54 -7.03 5.03 -10.33
N ILE A 55 -5.99 4.49 -9.70
CA ILE A 55 -5.09 3.48 -10.24
C ILE A 55 -5.52 2.09 -9.77
N SER A 56 -5.83 1.22 -10.73
CA SER A 56 -6.06 -0.20 -10.50
C SER A 56 -4.74 -0.98 -10.47
N THR A 57 -4.81 -2.26 -10.09
CA THR A 57 -3.65 -3.14 -10.08
C THR A 57 -3.02 -3.26 -11.47
N ASN A 58 -1.72 -3.03 -11.55
CA ASN A 58 -0.92 -3.15 -12.75
C ASN A 58 -0.61 -4.63 -13.05
N ASN A 59 -1.01 -5.08 -14.24
CA ASN A 59 -0.85 -6.46 -14.69
C ASN A 59 0.61 -6.85 -15.01
N HIS A 60 1.51 -5.88 -15.14
CA HIS A 60 2.94 -6.11 -15.35
C HIS A 60 3.71 -6.34 -14.05
N LEU A 61 3.06 -6.23 -12.89
CA LEU A 61 3.69 -6.58 -11.63
C LEU A 61 4.01 -8.09 -11.58
N PRO A 62 5.21 -8.49 -11.14
CA PRO A 62 5.57 -9.89 -11.04
C PRO A 62 4.62 -10.62 -10.08
N ALA A 63 4.21 -11.84 -10.45
CA ALA A 63 3.17 -12.59 -9.72
C ALA A 63 3.69 -13.20 -8.41
N ASN A 64 4.93 -13.72 -8.42
CA ASN A 64 5.47 -14.56 -7.35
C ASN A 64 6.58 -13.87 -6.55
N VAL A 65 6.40 -12.59 -6.23
CA VAL A 65 7.34 -11.82 -5.41
C VAL A 65 6.79 -11.63 -4.01
N ARG A 66 7.57 -12.00 -2.99
CA ARG A 66 7.18 -11.93 -1.57
C ARG A 66 6.73 -10.54 -1.15
N ALA A 67 7.44 -9.49 -1.57
CA ALA A 67 7.08 -8.10 -1.26
C ALA A 67 5.67 -7.70 -1.73
N LEU A 68 5.12 -8.45 -2.69
CA LEU A 68 3.80 -8.22 -3.28
C LEU A 68 2.79 -9.33 -2.95
N SER A 69 3.05 -10.16 -1.92
CA SER A 69 2.19 -11.28 -1.54
C SER A 69 0.81 -10.85 -1.02
N ALA A 70 0.68 -9.60 -0.56
CA ALA A 70 -0.59 -9.04 -0.12
C ALA A 70 -1.26 -8.24 -1.26
N PRO A 71 -2.57 -8.41 -1.53
CA PRO A 71 -3.28 -7.65 -2.57
C PRO A 71 -3.13 -6.13 -2.44
N VAL A 72 -3.10 -5.62 -1.20
CA VAL A 72 -2.89 -4.19 -0.92
C VAL A 72 -1.50 -3.71 -1.34
N GLN A 73 -0.46 -4.55 -1.24
CA GLN A 73 0.88 -4.19 -1.70
C GLN A 73 0.95 -4.12 -3.23
N ARG A 74 0.17 -4.96 -3.94
CA ARG A 74 0.08 -4.86 -5.41
C ARG A 74 -0.55 -3.54 -5.84
N LEU A 75 -1.60 -3.08 -5.16
CA LEU A 75 -2.20 -1.77 -5.40
C LEU A 75 -1.24 -0.63 -5.08
N ASN A 76 -0.53 -0.69 -3.94
CA ASN A 76 0.47 0.30 -3.56
C ASN A 76 1.61 0.39 -4.59
N ALA A 77 2.14 -0.76 -5.03
CA ALA A 77 3.17 -0.81 -6.07
C ALA A 77 2.66 -0.26 -7.40
N SER A 78 1.41 -0.54 -7.77
CA SER A 78 0.78 0.00 -8.98
C SER A 78 0.70 1.52 -8.94
N LEU A 79 0.24 2.08 -7.80
CA LEU A 79 0.22 3.53 -7.59
C LEU A 79 1.63 4.14 -7.65
N ALA A 80 2.62 3.50 -7.03
CA ALA A 80 4.00 3.95 -7.05
C ALA A 80 4.59 3.97 -8.47
N ILE A 81 4.31 2.94 -9.28
CA ILE A 81 4.75 2.86 -10.68
C ILE A 81 4.14 4.00 -11.51
N GLU A 82 2.84 4.28 -11.35
CA GLU A 82 2.18 5.37 -12.08
C GLU A 82 2.73 6.75 -11.68
N LEU A 83 3.00 6.95 -10.39
CA LEU A 83 3.66 8.17 -9.92
C LEU A 83 5.09 8.29 -10.50
N ALA A 84 5.85 7.20 -10.53
CA ALA A 84 7.20 7.17 -11.09
C ALA A 84 7.18 7.48 -12.60
N ARG A 85 6.24 6.89 -13.36
CA ARG A 85 6.03 7.19 -14.79
C ARG A 85 5.71 8.65 -15.03
N MET A 86 4.80 9.22 -14.24
CA MET A 86 4.43 10.64 -14.35
C MET A 86 5.63 11.56 -14.09
N VAL A 87 6.42 11.29 -13.04
CA VAL A 87 7.62 12.07 -12.72
C VAL A 87 8.67 11.91 -13.81
N LEU A 88 8.89 10.70 -14.32
CA LEU A 88 9.86 10.43 -15.39
C LEU A 88 9.49 11.20 -16.67
N GLN A 89 8.22 11.15 -17.07
CA GLN A 89 7.73 11.87 -18.24
C GLN A 89 7.98 13.38 -18.15
N ARG A 90 7.91 13.96 -16.94
CA ARG A 90 8.19 15.39 -16.71
C ARG A 90 9.67 15.72 -16.68
N LYS A 91 10.50 14.86 -16.07
CA LYS A 91 11.92 15.15 -15.81
C LYS A 91 12.86 14.69 -16.92
N ALA A 92 12.53 13.61 -17.60
CA ALA A 92 13.31 13.03 -18.68
C ALA A 92 12.40 12.60 -19.84
N PRO A 93 11.81 13.57 -20.58
CA PRO A 93 10.96 13.26 -21.73
C PRO A 93 11.68 12.32 -22.71
N GLY A 94 10.98 11.29 -23.17
CA GLY A 94 11.53 10.25 -24.06
C GLY A 94 12.06 9.00 -23.34
N HIS A 95 12.15 9.02 -22.00
CA HIS A 95 12.40 7.82 -21.22
C HIS A 95 11.08 7.21 -20.74
N THR A 96 11.04 5.88 -20.63
CA THR A 96 9.87 5.11 -20.23
C THR A 96 10.25 4.09 -19.16
N ILE A 97 9.27 3.68 -18.35
CA ILE A 97 9.42 2.54 -17.43
C ILE A 97 8.74 1.34 -18.07
N ASP A 98 9.53 0.37 -18.52
CA ASP A 98 9.04 -0.88 -19.10
C ASP A 98 8.80 -1.98 -18.04
N SER A 99 8.48 -3.19 -18.49
CA SER A 99 8.21 -4.31 -17.57
C SER A 99 9.46 -4.85 -16.90
N ASP A 100 10.63 -4.77 -17.55
CA ASP A 100 11.90 -5.21 -16.98
C ASP A 100 12.38 -4.24 -15.91
N ASP A 101 12.18 -2.93 -16.11
CA ASP A 101 12.40 -1.90 -15.09
C ASP A 101 11.52 -2.14 -13.86
N ILE A 102 10.24 -2.46 -14.07
CA ILE A 102 9.31 -2.78 -12.97
C ILE A 102 9.80 -4.02 -12.22
N ALA A 103 10.11 -5.10 -12.92
CA ALA A 103 10.59 -6.34 -12.30
C ALA A 103 11.86 -6.09 -11.46
N ARG A 104 12.87 -5.43 -12.06
CA ARG A 104 14.10 -5.06 -11.34
C ARG A 104 13.84 -4.16 -10.14
N GLY A 105 12.95 -3.17 -10.28
CA GLY A 105 12.61 -2.25 -9.19
C GLY A 105 11.93 -2.96 -8.01
N ILE A 106 11.02 -3.89 -8.31
CA ILE A 106 10.32 -4.70 -7.31
C ILE A 106 11.26 -5.73 -6.66
N ASP A 107 12.14 -6.37 -7.41
CA ASP A 107 13.06 -7.37 -6.88
C ASP A 107 14.12 -6.77 -5.94
N ASN A 108 14.52 -5.52 -6.19
CA ASN A 108 15.46 -4.80 -5.32
C ASN A 108 14.78 -4.02 -4.18
N PHE A 109 13.46 -4.07 -4.10
CA PHE A 109 12.69 -3.37 -3.08
C PHE A 109 12.51 -4.22 -1.83
N SER A 110 12.79 -3.63 -0.66
CA SER A 110 12.46 -4.21 0.63
C SER A 110 11.71 -3.20 1.50
N TRP A 111 10.61 -3.62 2.12
CA TRP A 111 9.85 -2.84 3.08
C TRP A 111 9.92 -3.50 4.46
N LEU A 112 10.96 -3.16 5.22
CA LEU A 112 11.12 -3.67 6.58
C LEU A 112 9.88 -3.34 7.44
N GLY A 113 9.40 -4.33 8.18
CA GLY A 113 8.22 -4.24 9.04
C GLY A 113 6.86 -4.20 8.33
N ARG A 114 6.78 -4.50 7.02
CA ARG A 114 5.51 -4.58 6.28
C ARG A 114 5.39 -5.87 5.49
N PHE A 115 4.49 -6.75 5.92
CA PHE A 115 4.35 -8.10 5.39
C PHE A 115 5.73 -8.81 5.28
N GLU A 116 6.60 -8.52 6.25
CA GLU A 116 7.96 -9.00 6.26
C GLU A 116 7.97 -10.37 6.91
N THR A 117 8.62 -11.34 6.26
CA THR A 117 8.92 -12.60 6.93
C THR A 117 10.42 -12.79 7.04
N ILE A 118 10.87 -13.30 8.18
CA ILE A 118 12.28 -13.48 8.51
C ILE A 118 12.47 -14.96 8.82
N GLU A 119 13.41 -15.56 8.11
CA GLU A 119 13.81 -16.95 8.32
C GLU A 119 15.02 -16.96 9.26
N ASP A 120 14.85 -17.56 10.43
CA ASP A 120 15.89 -17.62 11.46
C ASP A 120 16.04 -19.07 11.96
N GLY A 121 16.94 -19.81 11.32
CA GLY A 121 17.15 -21.24 11.58
C GLY A 121 15.87 -22.06 11.34
N MET A 122 15.28 -22.57 12.42
CA MET A 122 14.05 -23.36 12.39
C MET A 122 12.79 -22.51 12.65
N SER A 123 12.96 -21.21 12.91
CA SER A 123 11.88 -20.28 13.20
C SER A 123 11.55 -19.44 11.96
N GLN A 124 10.27 -19.15 11.79
CA GLN A 124 9.78 -18.21 10.78
C GLN A 124 9.01 -17.10 11.47
N TRP A 125 9.54 -15.89 11.40
CA TRP A 125 8.94 -14.71 11.99
C TRP A 125 8.13 -13.96 10.95
N PHE A 126 6.98 -13.40 11.34
CA PHE A 126 6.20 -12.52 10.47
C PHE A 126 5.90 -11.21 11.18
N LEU A 127 6.34 -10.12 10.56
CA LEU A 127 6.37 -8.79 11.12
C LEU A 127 5.49 -7.88 10.26
N ASP A 128 4.54 -7.20 10.90
CA ASP A 128 3.78 -6.13 10.26
C ASP A 128 3.49 -4.98 11.23
N GLY A 129 3.64 -3.74 10.79
CA GLY A 129 3.25 -2.54 11.56
C GLY A 129 1.75 -2.25 11.57
N ALA A 130 0.89 -3.27 11.43
CA ALA A 130 -0.56 -3.11 11.49
C ALA A 130 -0.98 -2.67 12.90
N HIS A 131 -1.85 -1.68 12.97
CA HIS A 131 -2.24 -1.07 14.25
C HIS A 131 -3.69 -0.60 14.24
N ASN A 132 -4.44 -0.96 13.21
CA ASN A 132 -5.85 -0.62 13.08
C ASN A 132 -6.66 -1.80 12.54
N PRO A 133 -7.99 -1.86 12.78
CA PRO A 133 -8.79 -3.03 12.42
C PRO A 133 -8.68 -3.46 10.95
N LEU A 134 -8.60 -2.51 10.02
CA LEU A 134 -8.48 -2.81 8.60
C LEU A 134 -7.10 -3.41 8.27
N SER A 135 -6.03 -2.77 8.73
CA SER A 135 -4.65 -3.25 8.53
C SER A 135 -4.39 -4.59 9.23
N LEU A 136 -4.95 -4.80 10.42
CA LEU A 136 -4.86 -6.05 11.17
C LEU A 136 -5.54 -7.19 10.42
N LYS A 137 -6.70 -6.94 9.81
CA LYS A 137 -7.36 -7.92 8.94
C LYS A 137 -6.46 -8.32 7.76
N GLN A 138 -5.88 -7.34 7.07
CA GLN A 138 -4.97 -7.62 5.94
C GLN A 138 -3.71 -8.38 6.39
N ALA A 139 -3.14 -8.03 7.55
CA ALA A 139 -1.98 -8.71 8.11
C ALA A 139 -2.30 -10.15 8.52
N ALA A 140 -3.48 -10.40 9.10
CA ALA A 140 -3.93 -11.73 9.47
C ALA A 140 -4.18 -12.63 8.24
N GLU A 141 -4.82 -12.09 7.20
CA GLU A 141 -5.02 -12.80 5.92
C GLU A 141 -3.68 -13.14 5.26
N TRP A 142 -2.75 -12.18 5.22
CA TRP A 142 -1.40 -12.41 4.73
C TRP A 142 -0.67 -13.49 5.53
N PHE A 143 -0.68 -13.42 6.86
CA PHE A 143 -0.08 -14.41 7.73
C PHE A 143 -0.63 -15.81 7.45
N SER A 144 -1.97 -15.96 7.43
CA SER A 144 -2.63 -17.25 7.17
C SER A 144 -2.27 -17.85 5.81
N ASN A 145 -2.03 -17.03 4.79
CA ASN A 145 -1.67 -17.50 3.44
C ASN A 145 -0.19 -17.87 3.30
N ASN A 146 0.67 -17.45 4.24
CA ASN A 146 2.12 -17.62 4.13
C ASN A 146 2.69 -18.55 5.21
N ILE A 147 1.88 -19.04 6.15
CA ILE A 147 2.27 -20.13 7.05
C ILE A 147 2.26 -21.46 6.28
N ASP A 148 3.35 -22.21 6.39
CA ASP A 148 3.43 -23.56 5.84
C ASP A 148 2.88 -24.56 6.87
N ALA A 149 1.57 -24.80 6.82
CA ALA A 149 0.89 -25.74 7.72
C ALA A 149 1.34 -27.21 7.53
N GLN A 150 2.07 -27.52 6.45
CA GLN A 150 2.49 -28.89 6.12
C GLN A 150 3.96 -29.16 6.44
N ASN A 151 4.71 -28.18 6.92
CA ASN A 151 6.14 -28.31 7.19
C ASN A 151 6.44 -28.27 8.70
N PRO A 152 6.38 -29.43 9.39
CA PRO A 152 6.49 -29.54 10.84
C PRO A 152 7.88 -29.14 11.40
N ARG A 153 8.83 -28.78 10.53
CA ARG A 153 10.15 -28.27 10.93
C ARG A 153 10.09 -26.82 11.41
N ARG A 154 9.08 -26.04 11.04
CA ARG A 154 8.88 -24.69 11.57
C ARG A 154 8.05 -24.75 12.84
N LEU A 155 8.75 -24.80 13.97
CA LEU A 155 8.16 -25.05 15.29
C LEU A 155 7.37 -23.84 15.84
N VAL A 156 7.65 -22.62 15.34
CA VAL A 156 7.04 -21.38 15.83
C VAL A 156 6.81 -20.41 14.67
N SER A 157 5.55 -20.00 14.49
CA SER A 157 5.14 -18.89 13.63
C SER A 157 4.47 -17.83 14.50
N GLN A 158 5.03 -16.62 14.54
CA GLN A 158 4.49 -15.53 15.36
C GLN A 158 4.26 -14.29 14.49
N LEU A 159 3.05 -13.74 14.55
CA LEU A 159 2.74 -12.42 14.00
C LEU A 159 3.05 -11.37 15.07
N ILE A 160 3.97 -10.46 14.76
CA ILE A 160 4.30 -9.32 15.62
C ILE A 160 3.68 -8.07 15.00
N SER A 161 2.71 -7.49 15.71
CA SER A 161 2.04 -6.25 15.34
C SER A 161 2.50 -5.13 16.25
N PHE A 162 3.15 -4.11 15.69
CA PHE A 162 3.55 -2.92 16.47
C PHE A 162 2.42 -1.89 16.41
N GLY A 163 1.54 -1.92 17.41
CA GLY A 163 0.56 -0.86 17.64
C GLY A 163 1.08 0.12 18.67
N SER A 164 1.23 1.40 18.29
CA SER A 164 1.21 2.46 19.29
C SER A 164 -0.23 2.64 19.72
N SER A 165 -0.57 2.17 20.93
CA SER A 165 -1.71 2.73 21.66
C SER A 165 -1.38 4.19 21.90
N VAL A 166 -1.91 5.06 21.04
CA VAL A 166 -2.06 6.47 21.41
C VAL A 166 -3.47 6.54 21.95
N ASP A 167 -3.56 6.27 23.26
CA ASP A 167 -4.71 6.65 24.09
C ASP A 167 -4.88 8.18 24.07
#